data_AF-A0A3D2Y1Q1-F1
#
_entry.id   AF-A0A3D2Y1Q1-F1
#
_cell.length_a   1.000
_cell.length_b   1.000
_cell.length_c   1.000
_cell.angle_alpha   90.00
_cell.angle_beta   90.00
_cell.angle_gamma   90.00
#
_symmetry.space_group_name_H-M   'P 1'
#
loop_
_entity.id
_entity.type
_entity.pdbx_description
1 polymer ?
#
loop_
_entity_poly.entity_id
_entity_poly.type
_entity_poly.pdbx_seq_one_letter_code
_entity_poly.pdbx_strand_id
1 'polypeptide(L)'
;MQLKQMNRQWWKEGVVYQIYPRSFQDSNGDGVGDLQGIIKRLDYIASLGVDIVWLNPIYKSPNNDNGYDISDYRDIMDEFGTMADFDELLAGFHARGIKVVMDLVVNHSSSEHEWFKQACSSRDNPYRDYYHWWPAEKGTPPERWSFFDEEGSAWAYHEPTDAYYLHYFDKTQPDLNWENPKVREEIFDMMH
;
A
#
# COMPACT_ATOMS: atom_id res chain seq x y z
N MET A 1 -43.72 7.97 -19.09
CA MET A 1 -42.57 7.38 -18.36
C MET A 1 -41.65 8.52 -17.98
N GLN A 2 -41.60 8.91 -16.69
CA GLN A 2 -40.54 9.81 -16.23
C GLN A 2 -39.26 8.99 -16.14
N LEU A 3 -38.25 9.34 -16.93
CA LEU A 3 -36.90 8.83 -16.73
C LEU A 3 -36.49 9.17 -15.30
N LYS A 4 -36.13 8.16 -14.51
CA LYS A 4 -35.54 8.37 -13.16
C LYS A 4 -34.43 9.41 -13.30
N GLN A 5 -34.45 10.43 -12.46
CA GLN A 5 -33.39 11.43 -12.39
C GLN A 5 -32.08 10.70 -12.07
N MET A 6 -31.20 10.54 -13.05
CA MET A 6 -29.93 9.84 -12.86
C MET A 6 -29.02 10.71 -12.00
N ASN A 7 -28.62 10.18 -10.84
CA ASN A 7 -27.66 10.83 -9.97
C ASN A 7 -26.26 10.71 -10.62
N ARG A 8 -25.88 11.73 -11.39
CA ARG A 8 -24.57 11.85 -12.04
C ARG A 8 -23.47 12.04 -10.99
N GLN A 9 -22.39 11.30 -11.13
CA GLN A 9 -21.25 11.31 -10.22
C GLN A 9 -19.99 11.27 -11.07
N TRP A 10 -19.00 12.11 -10.75
CA TRP A 10 -17.79 12.26 -11.58
C TRP A 10 -17.06 10.92 -11.80
N TRP A 11 -16.97 10.07 -10.77
CA TRP A 11 -16.31 8.77 -10.84
C TRP A 11 -17.10 7.70 -11.62
N LYS A 12 -18.41 7.90 -11.87
CA LYS A 12 -19.21 6.99 -12.71
C LYS A 12 -19.06 7.30 -14.20
N GLU A 13 -18.64 8.52 -14.52
CA GLU A 13 -18.60 9.04 -15.90
C GLU A 13 -17.15 9.28 -16.36
N GLY A 14 -16.19 9.31 -15.44
CA GLY A 14 -14.79 9.61 -15.72
C GLY A 14 -14.02 8.45 -16.34
N VAL A 15 -13.00 8.81 -17.14
CA VAL A 15 -12.04 7.88 -17.73
C VAL A 15 -10.80 7.78 -16.84
N VAL A 16 -10.44 6.55 -16.46
CA VAL A 16 -9.31 6.25 -15.59
C VAL A 16 -8.08 5.85 -16.42
N TYR A 17 -6.93 6.42 -16.09
CA TYR A 17 -5.62 6.01 -16.59
C TYR A 17 -4.77 5.50 -15.44
N GLN A 18 -4.40 4.23 -15.47
CA GLN A 18 -3.53 3.65 -14.46
C GLN A 18 -2.07 3.87 -14.84
N ILE A 19 -1.27 4.33 -13.87
CA ILE A 19 0.17 4.48 -14.00
C ILE A 19 0.84 3.52 -13.02
N TYR A 20 1.71 2.67 -13.56
CA TYR A 20 2.69 1.92 -12.78
C TYR A 20 4.02 2.70 -12.79
N PRO A 21 4.36 3.46 -11.72
CA PRO A 21 5.41 4.48 -11.76
C PRO A 21 6.77 3.92 -12.21
N ARG A 22 7.16 2.78 -11.64
CA ARG A 22 8.42 2.06 -11.91
C ARG A 22 8.69 1.82 -13.40
N SER A 23 7.67 1.71 -14.24
CA SER A 23 7.84 1.44 -15.68
C SER A 23 7.24 2.51 -16.59
N PHE A 24 6.83 3.65 -16.04
CA PHE A 24 6.23 4.71 -16.84
C PHE A 24 7.29 5.58 -17.52
N GLN A 25 8.14 6.25 -16.74
CA GLN A 25 9.23 7.06 -17.27
C GLN A 25 10.29 7.33 -16.21
N ASP A 26 11.53 6.94 -16.50
CA ASP A 26 12.73 7.33 -15.75
C ASP A 26 13.12 8.78 -16.08
N SER A 27 13.45 9.56 -15.05
CA SER A 27 13.81 10.96 -15.18
C SER A 27 15.25 11.28 -14.75
N ASN A 28 15.95 10.34 -14.11
CA ASN A 28 17.27 10.51 -13.48
C ASN A 28 18.36 9.58 -14.08
N GLY A 29 17.98 8.55 -14.85
CA GLY A 29 18.87 7.61 -15.52
C GLY A 29 19.24 6.34 -14.74
N ASP A 30 18.56 6.02 -13.63
CA ASP A 30 18.79 4.81 -12.85
C ASP A 30 18.07 3.55 -13.41
N GLY A 31 17.23 3.71 -14.43
CA GLY A 31 16.47 2.65 -15.07
C GLY A 31 15.11 2.37 -14.45
N VAL A 32 14.70 3.14 -13.43
CA VAL A 32 13.41 3.05 -12.74
C VAL A 32 12.59 4.31 -13.03
N GLY A 33 11.31 4.12 -13.34
CA GLY A 33 10.40 5.26 -13.50
C GLY A 33 10.06 5.92 -12.17
N ASP A 34 9.99 7.25 -12.17
CA ASP A 34 9.91 8.08 -10.95
C ASP A 34 8.83 9.18 -11.07
N LEU A 35 8.55 9.89 -9.97
CA LEU A 35 7.50 10.93 -9.94
C LEU A 35 7.80 12.10 -10.88
N GLN A 36 9.08 12.50 -10.99
CA GLN A 36 9.52 13.56 -11.91
C GLN A 36 9.34 13.14 -13.38
N GLY A 37 9.45 11.85 -13.68
CA GLY A 37 9.12 11.26 -14.97
C GLY A 37 7.65 11.39 -15.31
N ILE A 38 6.77 11.18 -14.34
CA ILE A 38 5.32 11.41 -14.49
C ILE A 38 5.02 12.90 -14.67
N ILE A 39 5.66 13.78 -13.87
CA ILE A 39 5.52 15.24 -13.98
C ILE A 39 5.85 15.73 -15.40
N LYS A 40 6.94 15.22 -16.00
CA LYS A 40 7.33 15.51 -17.39
C LYS A 40 6.28 15.10 -18.44
N ARG A 41 5.27 14.31 -18.07
CA ARG A 41 4.21 13.81 -18.97
C ARG A 41 2.80 14.28 -18.62
N LEU A 42 2.63 15.21 -17.67
CA LEU A 42 1.32 15.73 -17.30
C LEU A 42 0.49 16.23 -18.50
N ASP A 43 1.14 16.94 -19.45
CA ASP A 43 0.45 17.43 -20.65
C ASP A 43 0.08 16.30 -21.62
N TYR A 44 0.91 15.27 -21.72
CA TYR A 44 0.57 14.07 -22.48
C TYR A 44 -0.64 13.38 -21.87
N ILE A 45 -0.64 13.15 -20.56
CA ILE A 45 -1.73 12.48 -19.85
C ILE A 45 -3.03 13.28 -20.03
N ALA A 46 -2.99 14.60 -19.85
CA ALA A 46 -4.16 15.46 -20.06
C ALA A 46 -4.66 15.43 -21.52
N SER A 47 -3.75 15.35 -22.50
CA SER A 47 -4.12 15.29 -23.92
C SER A 47 -4.87 14.01 -24.31
N LEU A 48 -4.77 12.95 -23.51
CA LEU A 48 -5.55 11.71 -23.69
C LEU A 48 -7.02 11.90 -23.32
N GLY A 49 -7.38 12.98 -22.60
CA GLY A 49 -8.75 13.25 -22.16
C GLY A 49 -9.19 12.41 -20.96
N VAL A 50 -8.25 12.05 -20.08
CA VAL A 50 -8.54 11.27 -18.86
C VAL A 50 -8.97 12.19 -17.73
N ASP A 51 -9.88 11.73 -16.88
CA ASP A 51 -10.39 12.49 -15.74
C ASP A 51 -9.71 12.08 -14.43
N ILE A 52 -9.18 10.85 -14.38
CA ILE A 52 -8.66 10.21 -13.18
C ILE A 52 -7.35 9.49 -13.52
N VAL A 53 -6.34 9.70 -12.69
CA VAL A 53 -5.14 8.87 -12.67
C VAL A 53 -5.17 7.98 -11.43
N TRP A 54 -4.94 6.69 -11.61
CA TRP A 54 -4.70 5.74 -10.52
C TRP A 54 -3.20 5.41 -10.48
N LEU A 55 -2.56 5.72 -9.36
CA LEU A 55 -1.17 5.36 -9.11
C LEU A 55 -1.10 4.05 -8.33
N ASN A 56 -0.30 3.11 -8.84
CA ASN A 56 0.19 2.01 -8.02
C ASN A 56 1.03 2.51 -6.83
N PRO A 57 1.32 1.68 -5.80
CA PRO A 57 1.95 2.14 -4.57
C PRO A 57 3.25 2.92 -4.82
N ILE A 58 3.36 4.07 -4.16
CA ILE A 58 4.57 4.92 -4.15
C ILE A 58 5.12 5.16 -2.75
N TYR A 59 4.52 4.53 -1.74
CA TYR A 59 4.92 4.68 -0.35
C TYR A 59 6.26 4.01 -0.09
N LYS A 60 6.93 4.40 1.00
CA LYS A 60 8.17 3.78 1.44
C LYS A 60 8.00 2.28 1.60
N SER A 61 8.88 1.52 0.97
CA SER A 61 8.80 0.06 0.95
C SER A 61 10.19 -0.54 0.69
N PRO A 62 10.52 -1.70 1.29
CA PRO A 62 11.69 -2.50 0.90
C PRO A 62 11.57 -3.10 -0.50
N ASN A 63 10.38 -3.04 -1.08
CA ASN A 63 10.06 -3.39 -2.46
C ASN A 63 10.21 -4.89 -2.75
N ASN A 64 9.90 -5.75 -1.77
CA ASN A 64 9.84 -7.20 -1.97
C ASN A 64 8.63 -7.62 -2.83
N ASP A 65 7.59 -6.77 -2.88
CA ASP A 65 6.41 -6.95 -3.72
C ASP A 65 6.07 -5.66 -4.48
N ASN A 66 7.06 -5.06 -5.13
CA ASN A 66 6.89 -3.86 -5.99
C ASN A 66 6.13 -2.69 -5.32
N GLY A 67 6.32 -2.49 -4.01
CA GLY A 67 5.72 -1.40 -3.24
C GLY A 67 4.46 -1.76 -2.46
N TYR A 68 3.94 -2.97 -2.58
CA TYR A 68 2.79 -3.43 -1.79
C TYR A 68 3.18 -3.84 -0.35
N ASP A 69 4.46 -4.09 -0.08
CA ASP A 69 5.03 -4.26 1.26
C ASP A 69 5.46 -2.90 1.85
N ILE A 70 4.50 -2.10 2.35
CA ILE A 70 4.74 -0.73 2.83
C ILE A 70 5.40 -0.72 4.22
N SER A 71 6.55 -0.04 4.35
CA SER A 71 7.28 0.13 5.63
C SER A 71 7.02 1.48 6.31
N ASP A 72 6.58 2.50 5.56
CA ASP A 72 6.05 3.76 6.11
C ASP A 72 4.96 4.31 5.17
N TYR A 73 3.73 4.41 5.68
CA TYR A 73 2.58 4.91 4.93
C TYR A 73 2.61 6.43 4.67
N ARG A 74 3.51 7.17 5.32
CA ARG A 74 3.59 8.64 5.27
C ARG A 74 4.83 9.17 4.55
N ASP A 75 5.65 8.28 4.02
CA ASP A 75 6.85 8.63 3.27
C ASP A 75 6.82 8.02 1.86
N ILE A 76 7.57 8.62 0.93
CA ILE A 76 7.66 8.19 -0.46
C ILE A 76 8.82 7.20 -0.62
N MET A 77 8.67 6.23 -1.52
CA MET A 77 9.75 5.32 -1.89
C MET A 77 10.93 6.10 -2.49
N ASP A 78 12.15 5.83 -2.00
CA ASP A 78 13.36 6.57 -2.38
C ASP A 78 13.62 6.55 -3.89
N GLU A 79 13.30 5.44 -4.56
CA GLU A 79 13.46 5.27 -6.02
C GLU A 79 12.48 6.13 -6.84
N PHE A 80 11.36 6.57 -6.25
CA PHE A 80 10.37 7.39 -6.95
C PHE A 80 10.55 8.89 -6.70
N GLY A 81 11.23 9.27 -5.63
CA GLY A 81 11.52 10.67 -5.30
C GLY A 81 11.12 11.02 -3.87
N THR A 82 10.64 12.24 -3.68
CA THR A 82 10.36 12.82 -2.36
C THR A 82 8.89 13.20 -2.19
N MET A 83 8.48 13.48 -0.96
CA MET A 83 7.16 14.07 -0.69
C MET A 83 6.94 15.39 -1.44
N ALA A 84 7.99 16.20 -1.64
CA ALA A 84 7.89 17.43 -2.42
C ALA A 84 7.61 17.17 -3.90
N ASP A 85 8.19 16.11 -4.48
CA ASP A 85 7.87 15.69 -5.85
C ASP A 85 6.43 15.18 -5.96
N PHE A 86 5.92 14.51 -4.91
CA PHE A 86 4.52 14.10 -4.86
C PHE A 86 3.57 15.30 -4.77
N ASP A 87 3.87 16.30 -3.94
CA ASP A 87 3.11 17.56 -3.87
C ASP A 87 3.08 18.29 -5.22
N GLU A 88 4.22 18.35 -5.92
CA GLU A 88 4.33 18.92 -7.27
C GLU A 88 3.46 18.14 -8.27
N LEU A 89 3.55 16.81 -8.25
CA LEU A 89 2.77 15.93 -9.13
C LEU A 89 1.26 16.13 -8.90
N LEU A 90 0.83 16.15 -7.65
CA LEU A 90 -0.57 16.32 -7.27
C LEU A 90 -1.10 17.70 -7.71
N ALA A 91 -0.34 18.77 -7.47
CA ALA A 91 -0.65 20.10 -7.97
C ALA A 91 -0.73 20.13 -9.51
N GLY A 92 0.18 19.43 -10.17
CA GLY A 92 0.26 19.31 -11.62
C GLY A 92 -0.95 18.64 -12.26
N PHE A 93 -1.45 17.54 -11.66
CA PHE A 93 -2.69 16.89 -12.09
C PHE A 93 -3.91 17.77 -11.82
N HIS A 94 -4.03 18.34 -10.61
CA HIS A 94 -5.17 19.18 -10.25
C HIS A 94 -5.28 20.45 -11.10
N ALA A 95 -4.15 21.07 -11.47
CA ALA A 95 -4.14 22.22 -12.39
C ALA A 95 -4.72 21.88 -13.78
N ARG A 96 -4.73 20.60 -14.15
CA ARG A 96 -5.28 20.07 -15.41
C ARG A 96 -6.69 19.47 -15.23
N GLY A 97 -7.27 19.60 -14.04
CA GLY A 97 -8.60 19.04 -13.72
C GLY A 97 -8.62 17.53 -13.50
N ILE A 98 -7.45 16.88 -13.43
CA ILE A 98 -7.32 15.43 -13.26
C ILE A 98 -7.36 15.09 -11.78
N LYS A 99 -8.17 14.11 -11.39
CA LYS A 99 -8.20 13.55 -10.04
C LYS A 99 -7.15 12.46 -9.87
N VAL A 100 -6.59 12.32 -8.68
CA VAL A 100 -5.62 11.26 -8.36
C VAL A 100 -6.25 10.29 -7.38
N VAL A 101 -6.11 9.00 -7.66
CA VAL A 101 -6.45 7.89 -6.78
C VAL A 101 -5.16 7.14 -6.46
N MET A 102 -4.92 6.90 -5.17
CA MET A 102 -3.78 6.14 -4.68
C MET A 102 -4.21 4.71 -4.36
N ASP A 103 -3.33 3.74 -4.60
CA ASP A 103 -3.49 2.42 -3.99
C ASP A 103 -3.45 2.52 -2.45
N LEU A 104 -4.28 1.73 -1.78
CA LEU A 104 -4.43 1.70 -0.34
C LEU A 104 -4.22 0.28 0.18
N VAL A 105 -2.99 -0.03 0.56
CA VAL A 105 -2.57 -1.40 0.94
C VAL A 105 -2.58 -1.53 2.46
N VAL A 106 -3.76 -1.86 2.99
CA VAL A 106 -4.01 -1.88 4.45
C VAL A 106 -4.49 -3.23 4.96
N ASN A 107 -4.41 -4.28 4.13
CA ASN A 107 -4.57 -5.66 4.61
C ASN A 107 -3.34 -6.11 5.43
N HIS A 108 -2.15 -5.74 4.98
CA HIS A 108 -0.85 -6.04 5.58
C HIS A 108 0.03 -4.80 5.52
N SER A 109 1.14 -4.82 6.28
CA SER A 109 2.27 -3.91 6.12
C SER A 109 3.53 -4.71 5.80
N SER A 110 4.64 -4.05 5.50
CA SER A 110 5.96 -4.69 5.50
C SER A 110 6.33 -5.21 6.89
N SER A 111 7.12 -6.29 6.96
CA SER A 111 7.82 -6.71 8.17
C SER A 111 8.86 -5.70 8.62
N GLU A 112 9.24 -4.75 7.76
CA GLU A 112 10.09 -3.63 8.13
C GLU A 112 9.31 -2.43 8.69
N HIS A 113 7.98 -2.48 8.70
CA HIS A 113 7.15 -1.44 9.31
C HIS A 113 7.39 -1.37 10.83
N GLU A 114 7.41 -0.17 11.40
CA GLU A 114 7.71 0.03 12.82
C GLU A 114 6.75 -0.74 13.74
N TRP A 115 5.46 -0.75 13.39
CA TRP A 115 4.47 -1.56 14.12
C TRP A 115 4.85 -3.05 14.18
N PHE A 116 5.32 -3.65 13.09
CA PHE A 116 5.70 -5.07 13.10
C PHE A 116 6.99 -5.30 13.89
N LYS A 117 7.99 -4.42 13.72
CA LYS A 117 9.22 -4.46 14.52
C LYS A 117 8.91 -4.41 16.03
N GLN A 118 7.98 -3.54 16.43
CA GLN A 118 7.49 -3.45 17.81
C GLN A 118 6.73 -4.71 18.24
N ALA A 119 5.84 -5.24 17.39
CA ALA A 119 5.09 -6.47 17.66
C ALA A 119 5.99 -7.72 17.83
N CYS A 120 7.13 -7.74 17.13
CA CYS A 120 8.16 -8.78 17.24
C CYS A 120 9.06 -8.62 18.46
N SER A 121 9.18 -7.41 19.03
CA SER A 121 10.11 -7.14 20.13
C SER A 121 9.76 -7.87 21.44
N SER A 122 8.47 -8.08 21.70
CA SER A 122 7.96 -8.77 22.90
C SER A 122 6.49 -9.15 22.73
N ARG A 123 6.08 -10.24 23.40
CA ARG A 123 4.67 -10.63 23.52
C ARG A 123 3.82 -9.65 24.35
N ASP A 124 4.46 -8.78 25.15
CA ASP A 124 3.81 -7.76 26.00
C ASP A 124 3.93 -6.33 25.42
N ASN A 125 4.29 -6.20 24.14
CA ASN A 125 4.41 -4.91 23.48
C ASN A 125 3.00 -4.37 23.10
N PRO A 126 2.71 -3.06 23.26
CA PRO A 126 1.42 -2.48 22.85
C PRO A 126 1.04 -2.71 21.38
N TYR A 127 2.01 -2.88 20.50
CA TYR A 127 1.81 -3.17 19.07
C TYR A 127 1.64 -4.66 18.78
N ARG A 128 1.75 -5.56 19.78
CA ARG A 128 1.65 -7.00 19.57
C ARG A 128 0.38 -7.37 18.81
N ASP A 129 -0.76 -6.84 19.26
CA ASP A 129 -2.07 -7.11 18.70
C ASP A 129 -2.39 -6.27 17.46
N TYR A 130 -1.41 -5.55 16.88
CA TYR A 130 -1.58 -4.92 15.57
C TYR A 130 -1.52 -5.96 14.44
N TYR A 131 -1.01 -7.16 14.72
CA TYR A 131 -0.93 -8.28 13.80
C TYR A 131 -1.55 -9.53 14.42
N HIS A 132 -1.84 -10.52 13.60
CA HIS A 132 -2.34 -11.80 14.08
C HIS A 132 -1.20 -12.70 14.54
N TRP A 133 -1.27 -13.15 15.79
CA TRP A 133 -0.28 -14.05 16.38
C TRP A 133 -0.92 -15.34 16.91
N TRP A 134 -0.23 -16.46 16.72
CA TRP A 134 -0.56 -17.75 17.31
C TRP A 134 0.60 -18.23 18.20
N PRO A 135 0.44 -18.23 19.54
CA PRO A 135 1.48 -18.73 20.44
C PRO A 135 1.76 -20.22 20.21
N ALA A 136 3.03 -20.61 20.07
CA ALA A 136 3.39 -22.00 19.75
C ALA A 136 2.99 -23.00 20.84
N GLU A 137 2.87 -22.56 22.10
CA GLU A 137 2.37 -23.40 23.19
C GLU A 137 0.90 -23.84 23.02
N LYS A 138 0.15 -23.19 22.11
CA LYS A 138 -1.20 -23.64 21.70
C LYS A 138 -1.16 -24.77 20.67
N GLY A 139 0.03 -25.20 20.24
CA GLY A 139 0.23 -26.21 19.20
C GLY A 139 0.08 -25.63 17.79
N THR A 140 -0.33 -26.47 16.85
CA THR A 140 -0.45 -26.10 15.43
C THR A 140 -1.50 -24.99 15.24
N PRO A 141 -1.16 -23.90 14.52
CA PRO A 141 -2.12 -22.85 14.21
C PRO A 141 -3.28 -23.36 13.34
N PRO A 142 -4.45 -22.71 13.38
CA PRO A 142 -5.57 -23.04 12.51
C PRO A 142 -5.15 -22.95 11.04
N GLU A 143 -5.62 -23.89 10.22
CA GLU A 143 -5.28 -23.93 8.80
C GLU A 143 -5.66 -22.62 8.09
N ARG A 144 -4.66 -22.00 7.46
CA ARG A 144 -4.78 -20.79 6.65
C ARG A 144 -3.87 -20.97 5.44
N TRP A 145 -4.40 -20.72 4.25
CA TRP A 145 -3.70 -20.97 3.00
C TRP A 145 -3.08 -19.70 2.45
N SER A 146 -1.84 -19.79 1.96
CA SER A 146 -1.17 -18.74 1.18
C SER A 146 -0.73 -19.32 -0.16
N PHE A 147 -1.05 -18.63 -1.26
CA PHE A 147 -0.51 -18.96 -2.59
C PHE A 147 0.91 -18.42 -2.81
N PHE A 148 1.38 -17.58 -1.90
CA PHE A 148 2.66 -16.89 -1.97
C PHE A 148 3.72 -17.53 -1.07
N ASP A 149 3.33 -18.52 -0.28
CA ASP A 149 4.23 -19.31 0.56
C ASP A 149 4.54 -20.67 -0.10
N GLU A 150 5.81 -21.08 -0.04
CA GLU A 150 6.27 -22.35 -0.64
C GLU A 150 5.64 -23.59 0.01
N GLU A 151 5.33 -23.52 1.31
CA GLU A 151 4.68 -24.60 2.06
C GLU A 151 3.15 -24.51 1.99
N GLY A 152 2.61 -23.49 1.30
CA GLY A 152 1.19 -23.20 1.19
C GLY A 152 0.57 -22.67 2.49
N SER A 153 1.39 -22.37 3.50
CA SER A 153 0.93 -21.94 4.82
C SER A 153 0.97 -20.43 4.95
N ALA A 154 -0.11 -19.83 5.44
CA ALA A 154 -0.13 -18.41 5.77
C ALA A 154 0.44 -18.10 7.18
N TRP A 155 1.08 -19.07 7.84
CA TRP A 155 1.67 -18.90 9.16
C TRP A 155 3.19 -19.05 9.11
N ALA A 156 3.90 -17.97 9.45
CA ALA A 156 5.34 -17.97 9.58
C ALA A 156 5.73 -18.01 11.06
N TYR A 157 6.65 -18.92 11.41
CA TYR A 157 7.16 -19.04 12.77
C TYR A 157 8.20 -17.94 13.07
N HIS A 158 8.04 -17.26 14.20
CA HIS A 158 8.95 -16.26 14.72
C HIS A 158 9.57 -16.75 16.04
N GLU A 159 10.78 -17.33 15.90
CA GLU A 159 11.54 -17.94 17.00
C GLU A 159 11.72 -17.04 18.23
N PRO A 160 12.07 -15.74 18.11
CA PRO A 160 12.33 -14.90 19.29
C PRO A 160 11.13 -14.74 20.23
N THR A 161 9.90 -14.85 19.71
CA THR A 161 8.68 -14.81 20.50
C THR A 161 7.98 -16.15 20.59
N ASP A 162 8.57 -17.24 20.10
CA ASP A 162 7.99 -18.58 20.09
C ASP A 162 6.52 -18.59 19.59
N ALA A 163 6.25 -17.93 18.48
CA ALA A 163 4.89 -17.72 17.99
C ALA A 163 4.86 -17.63 16.47
N TYR A 164 3.72 -17.93 15.88
CA TYR A 164 3.47 -17.75 14.45
C TYR A 164 2.79 -16.41 14.21
N TYR A 165 3.11 -15.72 13.12
CA TYR A 165 2.36 -14.58 12.63
C TYR A 165 1.67 -14.90 11.30
N LEU A 166 0.53 -14.28 11.04
CA LEU A 166 -0.22 -14.47 9.81
C LEU A 166 0.36 -13.63 8.67
N HIS A 167 0.50 -14.23 7.49
CA HIS A 167 0.82 -13.56 6.23
C HIS A 167 0.08 -14.28 5.08
N TYR A 168 -0.97 -13.68 4.51
CA TYR A 168 -1.64 -14.27 3.34
C TYR A 168 -0.85 -14.12 2.05
N PHE A 169 0.06 -13.15 2.02
CA PHE A 169 0.95 -12.89 0.89
C PHE A 169 2.38 -13.32 1.24
N ASP A 170 3.39 -12.56 0.83
CA ASP A 170 4.78 -12.86 1.13
C ASP A 170 5.04 -12.87 2.65
N LYS A 171 6.07 -13.62 3.10
CA LYS A 171 6.45 -13.68 4.53
C LYS A 171 6.83 -12.31 5.10
N THR A 172 7.24 -11.37 4.24
CA THR A 172 7.54 -9.98 4.59
C THR A 172 6.29 -9.08 4.61
N GLN A 173 5.09 -9.63 4.40
CA GLN A 173 3.81 -8.91 4.42
C GLN A 173 2.87 -9.43 5.55
N PRO A 174 3.24 -9.24 6.84
CA PRO A 174 2.38 -9.64 7.95
C PRO A 174 1.03 -8.91 7.94
N ASP A 175 -0.05 -9.67 8.13
CA ASP A 175 -1.42 -9.18 8.09
C ASP A 175 -1.78 -8.34 9.32
N LEU A 176 -2.34 -7.15 9.05
CA LEU A 176 -2.85 -6.24 10.06
C LEU A 176 -4.12 -6.79 10.68
N ASN A 177 -4.20 -6.73 12.01
CA ASN A 177 -5.34 -7.19 12.76
C ASN A 177 -6.47 -6.17 12.78
N TRP A 178 -7.35 -6.23 11.79
CA TRP A 178 -8.52 -5.35 11.67
C TRP A 178 -9.55 -5.50 12.79
N GLU A 179 -9.48 -6.55 13.62
CA GLU A 179 -10.34 -6.68 14.80
C GLU A 179 -9.94 -5.67 15.89
N ASN A 180 -8.66 -5.27 15.92
CA ASN A 180 -8.15 -4.29 16.86
C ASN A 180 -8.62 -2.86 16.50
N PRO A 181 -9.40 -2.18 17.38
CA PRO A 181 -9.86 -0.83 17.11
C PRO A 181 -8.73 0.19 16.90
N LYS A 182 -7.59 0.02 17.59
CA LYS A 182 -6.44 0.94 17.43
C LYS A 182 -5.84 0.86 16.04
N VAL A 183 -5.74 -0.34 15.46
CA VAL A 183 -5.28 -0.53 14.08
C VAL A 183 -6.19 0.22 13.11
N ARG A 184 -7.51 0.09 13.28
CA ARG A 184 -8.47 0.81 12.43
C ARG A 184 -8.36 2.32 12.59
N GLU A 185 -8.20 2.80 13.82
CA GLU A 185 -8.02 4.24 14.10
C GLU A 185 -6.76 4.80 13.45
N GLU A 186 -5.61 4.11 13.57
CA GLU A 186 -4.34 4.51 12.93
C GLU A 186 -4.43 4.51 11.41
N ILE A 187 -5.09 3.50 10.83
CA ILE A 187 -5.32 3.42 9.39
C ILE A 187 -6.24 4.56 8.93
N PHE A 188 -7.29 4.90 9.68
CA PHE A 188 -8.16 6.02 9.34
C PHE A 188 -7.47 7.37 9.51
N ASP A 189 -6.63 7.54 10.53
CA ASP A 189 -5.80 8.74 10.72
C ASP A 189 -4.82 8.91 9.54
N MET A 190 -4.25 7.83 9.04
CA MET A 190 -3.41 7.86 7.84
C MET A 190 -4.15 8.30 6.57
N MET A 191 -5.46 8.04 6.47
CA MET A 191 -6.28 8.46 5.32
C MET A 191 -6.78 9.91 5.38
N HIS A 192 -6.62 10.60 6.52
CA HIS A 192 -7.19 11.92 6.80
C HIS A 192 -6.18 13.07 6.66
#